data_AF-A0A516H356-F1
#
_entry.id   AF-A0A516H356-F1
#
_cell.length_a   1.000
_cell.length_b   1.000
_cell.length_c   1.000
_cell.angle_alpha   90.00
_cell.angle_beta   90.00
_cell.angle_gamma   90.00
#
_symmetry.space_group_name_H-M   'P 1'
#
loop_
_entity.id
_entity.type
_entity.pdbx_description
1 polymer ?
#
loop_
_entity_poly.entity_id
_entity_poly.type
_entity_poly.pdbx_seq_one_letter_code
_entity_poly.pdbx_strand_id
1 'polypeptide(L)'
;MTTINPRAIFGTHTTDFSKAVLLPKPQLTKITDLPAERQSQLKQSLAEVENAFAAIRETQKRTQELEKGYESNEFSPRSITLLDREETLHQIGYVSELIQSGQSENYSLSTSYNGRITTDFRQYVYWLQQHAKSLEGSDAPSTLAQV
;
A
#
# COMPACT_ATOMS: atom_id res chain seq x y z
N MET A 1 68.84 -10.94 17.94
CA MET A 1 69.27 -10.97 16.51
C MET A 1 68.56 -12.11 15.81
N THR A 2 67.99 -11.80 14.64
CA THR A 2 67.61 -12.72 13.54
C THR A 2 66.24 -13.42 13.59
N THR A 3 65.26 -12.70 13.03
CA THR A 3 64.21 -13.07 12.05
C THR A 3 63.78 -14.53 11.86
N ILE A 4 62.50 -14.80 12.12
CA ILE A 4 61.70 -15.81 11.39
C ILE A 4 60.33 -15.16 11.09
N ASN A 5 59.96 -15.12 9.81
CA ASN A 5 58.74 -14.52 9.29
C ASN A 5 57.73 -15.63 8.94
N PRO A 6 56.54 -15.70 9.57
CA PRO A 6 55.50 -16.63 9.15
C PRO A 6 54.18 -15.92 8.80
N ARG A 7 53.92 -15.84 7.49
CA ARG A 7 52.68 -16.26 6.79
C ARG A 7 51.31 -15.66 7.20
N ALA A 8 50.60 -15.27 6.13
CA ALA A 8 49.14 -15.11 5.99
C ALA A 8 48.59 -13.78 6.55
N ILE A 9 47.53 -13.15 6.03
CA ILE A 9 46.24 -13.64 5.54
C ILE A 9 45.64 -12.56 4.61
N PHE A 10 44.75 -12.96 3.69
CA PHE A 10 43.84 -12.15 2.85
C PHE A 10 44.26 -11.88 1.41
N GLY A 11 44.31 -12.97 0.62
CA GLY A 11 43.89 -12.92 -0.77
C GLY A 11 42.37 -12.71 -0.84
N THR A 12 41.94 -11.80 -1.69
CA THR A 12 40.55 -11.41 -1.95
C THR A 12 39.78 -12.54 -2.62
N HIS A 13 38.87 -13.20 -1.90
CA HIS A 13 37.84 -14.02 -2.53
C HIS A 13 36.63 -13.14 -2.87
N THR A 14 36.59 -12.65 -4.10
CA THR A 14 35.35 -12.25 -4.75
C THR A 14 34.61 -13.54 -5.15
N THR A 15 33.48 -13.81 -4.49
CA THR A 15 32.59 -14.91 -4.88
C THR A 15 31.95 -14.57 -6.22
N ASP A 16 32.36 -15.29 -7.26
CA ASP A 16 31.79 -15.23 -8.60
C ASP A 16 30.39 -15.88 -8.59
N PHE A 17 29.35 -15.08 -8.81
CA PHE A 17 27.95 -15.53 -8.90
C PHE A 17 27.57 -16.10 -10.28
N SER A 18 28.54 -16.38 -11.16
CA SER A 18 28.27 -16.79 -12.55
C SER A 18 27.80 -18.24 -12.74
N LYS A 19 27.48 -19.00 -11.68
CA LYS A 19 26.84 -20.32 -11.82
C LYS A 19 25.31 -20.21 -11.72
N ALA A 20 24.69 -19.78 -12.82
CA ALA A 20 23.27 -20.01 -13.02
C ALA A 20 23.03 -21.53 -13.14
N VAL A 21 22.31 -22.11 -12.17
CA VAL A 21 21.77 -23.47 -12.30
C VAL A 21 20.70 -23.41 -13.40
N LEU A 22 21.05 -23.87 -14.60
CA LEU A 22 20.10 -24.10 -15.67
C LEU A 22 19.14 -25.21 -15.21
N LEU A 23 17.97 -24.82 -14.69
CA LEU A 23 16.87 -25.75 -14.49
C LEU A 23 16.50 -26.32 -15.88
N PRO A 24 16.40 -27.65 -16.04
CA PRO A 24 15.98 -28.23 -17.31
C PRO A 24 14.58 -27.72 -17.67
N LYS A 25 14.43 -27.22 -18.90
CA LYS A 25 13.13 -26.78 -19.43
C LYS A 25 12.15 -27.97 -19.37
N PRO A 26 10.93 -27.81 -18.84
CA PRO A 26 9.95 -28.89 -18.81
C PRO A 26 9.64 -29.31 -20.25
N GLN A 27 9.88 -30.58 -20.57
CA GLN A 27 9.47 -31.16 -21.85
C GLN A 27 7.96 -31.33 -21.83
N LEU A 28 7.24 -30.65 -22.73
CA LEU A 28 5.79 -30.85 -22.89
C LEU A 28 5.53 -32.19 -23.59
N THR A 29 5.20 -33.22 -22.82
CA THR A 29 4.65 -34.47 -23.35
C THR A 29 3.21 -34.24 -23.80
N LYS A 30 2.83 -34.65 -25.01
CA LYS A 30 1.44 -34.54 -25.46
C LYS A 30 0.58 -35.50 -24.62
N ILE A 31 -0.61 -35.05 -24.24
CA ILE A 31 -1.52 -35.82 -23.40
C ILE A 31 -1.86 -37.18 -24.03
N THR A 32 -1.89 -37.26 -25.37
CA THR A 32 -2.13 -38.50 -26.14
C THR A 32 -1.07 -39.57 -25.97
N ASP A 33 0.14 -39.21 -25.52
CA ASP A 33 1.27 -40.13 -25.39
C ASP A 33 1.34 -40.75 -23.97
N LEU A 34 0.42 -40.37 -23.08
CA LEU A 34 0.32 -40.89 -21.71
C LEU A 34 -0.56 -42.14 -21.65
N PRO A 35 -0.36 -43.05 -20.68
CA PRO A 35 -1.23 -44.20 -20.49
C PRO A 35 -2.67 -43.77 -20.17
N ALA A 36 -3.65 -44.59 -20.57
CA ALA A 36 -5.08 -44.24 -20.54
C ALA A 36 -5.58 -43.75 -19.16
N GLU A 37 -5.06 -44.31 -18.07
CA GLU A 37 -5.38 -43.87 -16.70
C GLU A 37 -4.93 -42.43 -16.43
N ARG A 38 -3.73 -42.05 -16.87
CA ARG A 38 -3.21 -40.67 -16.76
C ARG A 38 -3.97 -39.71 -17.66
N GLN A 39 -4.42 -40.15 -18.83
CA GLN A 39 -5.26 -39.33 -19.71
C GLN A 39 -6.62 -39.05 -19.07
N SER A 40 -7.22 -40.06 -18.42
CA SER A 40 -8.49 -39.92 -17.71
C SER A 40 -8.36 -38.96 -16.52
N GLN A 41 -7.30 -39.12 -15.71
CA GLN A 41 -6.99 -38.22 -14.60
C GLN A 41 -6.80 -36.77 -15.05
N LEU A 42 -6.07 -36.53 -16.15
CA LEU A 42 -5.88 -35.19 -16.68
C LEU A 42 -7.17 -34.56 -17.20
N LYS A 43 -8.04 -35.32 -17.85
CA LYS A 43 -9.36 -34.83 -18.29
C LYS A 43 -10.24 -34.46 -17.10
N GLN A 44 -10.21 -35.26 -16.05
CA GLN A 44 -10.95 -34.97 -14.82
C GLN A 44 -10.41 -33.72 -14.13
N SER A 45 -9.10 -33.60 -13.96
CA SER A 45 -8.48 -32.40 -13.38
C SER A 45 -8.71 -31.14 -14.23
N LEU A 46 -8.72 -31.26 -15.57
CA LEU A 46 -9.06 -30.14 -16.45
C LEU A 46 -10.52 -29.69 -16.24
N ALA A 47 -11.47 -30.63 -16.14
CA ALA A 47 -12.87 -30.30 -15.86
C ALA A 47 -13.05 -29.66 -14.47
N GLU A 48 -12.32 -30.12 -13.46
CA GLU A 48 -12.31 -29.52 -12.12
C GLU A 48 -11.75 -28.09 -12.15
N VAL A 49 -10.67 -27.86 -12.89
CA VAL A 49 -10.05 -26.54 -13.08
C VAL A 49 -10.99 -25.61 -13.85
N GLU A 50 -11.65 -26.08 -14.91
CA GLU A 50 -12.66 -25.31 -15.65
C GLU A 50 -13.84 -24.91 -14.77
N ASN A 51 -14.34 -25.84 -13.94
CA ASN A 51 -15.40 -25.55 -12.98
C ASN A 51 -14.96 -24.54 -11.91
N ALA A 52 -13.72 -24.65 -11.42
CA ALA A 52 -13.16 -23.69 -10.48
C ALA A 52 -13.03 -22.29 -11.11
N PHE A 53 -12.57 -22.21 -12.36
CA PHE A 53 -12.50 -20.93 -13.08
C PHE A 53 -13.87 -20.33 -13.39
N ALA A 54 -14.88 -21.16 -13.66
CA ALA A 54 -16.26 -20.70 -13.83
C ALA A 54 -16.81 -20.09 -12.53
N ALA A 55 -16.59 -20.75 -11.39
CA ALA A 55 -16.99 -20.25 -10.07
C ALA A 55 -16.25 -18.96 -9.68
N ILE A 56 -14.96 -18.86 -10.00
CA ILE A 56 -14.17 -17.62 -9.80
C ILE A 56 -14.74 -16.49 -10.67
N ARG A 57 -15.04 -16.76 -11.94
CA ARG A 57 -15.60 -15.76 -12.85
C ARG A 57 -16.98 -15.27 -12.40
N GLU A 58 -17.82 -16.17 -11.89
CA GLU A 58 -19.12 -15.80 -11.34
C GLU A 58 -18.96 -14.95 -10.07
N THR A 59 -18.02 -15.31 -9.19
CA THR A 59 -17.69 -14.53 -8.00
C THR A 59 -17.19 -13.15 -8.38
N GLN A 60 -16.25 -13.05 -9.33
CA GLN A 60 -15.74 -11.78 -9.84
C GLN A 60 -16.84 -10.93 -10.47
N LYS A 61 -17.77 -11.53 -11.22
CA LYS A 61 -18.90 -10.82 -11.80
C LYS A 61 -19.80 -10.24 -10.71
N ARG A 62 -20.12 -11.01 -9.67
CA ARG A 62 -20.89 -10.51 -8.51
C ARG A 62 -20.14 -9.41 -7.76
N THR A 63 -18.84 -9.55 -7.55
CA THR A 63 -18.01 -8.50 -6.92
C THR A 63 -18.01 -7.23 -7.77
N GLN A 64 -17.84 -7.33 -9.09
CA GLN A 64 -17.90 -6.17 -9.98
C GLN A 64 -19.30 -5.54 -10.05
N GLU A 65 -20.36 -6.34 -9.95
CA GLU A 65 -21.74 -5.83 -9.86
C GLU A 65 -22.01 -5.12 -8.53
N LEU A 66 -21.40 -5.58 -7.43
CA LEU A 66 -21.43 -4.88 -6.13
C LEU A 66 -20.58 -3.60 -6.18
N GLU A 67 -19.39 -3.63 -6.78
CA GLU A 67 -18.50 -2.48 -6.92
C GLU A 67 -19.10 -1.38 -7.82
N LYS A 68 -19.88 -1.75 -8.85
CA LYS A 68 -20.60 -0.78 -9.69
C LYS A 68 -21.69 0.01 -8.96
N GLY A 69 -22.11 -0.43 -7.76
CA GLY A 69 -23.06 0.29 -6.90
C GLY A 69 -22.39 1.12 -5.80
N TYR A 70 -21.09 0.93 -5.58
CA TYR A 70 -20.29 1.65 -4.58
C TYR A 70 -19.15 2.37 -5.31
N GLU A 71 -19.42 3.53 -5.89
CA GLU A 71 -18.36 4.53 -5.99
C GLU A 71 -17.99 4.88 -4.55
N SER A 72 -16.96 4.22 -4.00
CA SER A 72 -16.43 4.58 -2.69
C SER A 72 -15.75 5.94 -2.85
N ASN A 73 -16.53 7.00 -2.74
CA ASN A 73 -16.04 8.36 -2.55
C ASN A 73 -15.46 8.46 -1.14
N GLU A 74 -14.45 7.64 -0.84
CA GLU A 74 -13.78 7.63 0.44
C GLU A 74 -12.78 8.79 0.47
N PHE A 75 -12.97 9.68 1.44
CA PHE A 75 -12.03 10.75 1.75
C PHE A 75 -11.26 10.33 3.01
N SER A 76 -10.08 9.73 2.82
CA SER A 76 -9.23 9.22 3.90
C SER A 76 -7.92 10.01 3.98
N PRO A 77 -7.95 11.23 4.54
CA PRO A 77 -6.76 12.08 4.62
C PRO A 77 -5.76 11.54 5.66
N ARG A 78 -4.47 11.83 5.44
CA ARG A 78 -3.42 11.57 6.44
C ARG A 78 -3.79 12.15 7.80
N SER A 79 -3.28 11.52 8.87
CA SER A 79 -3.44 12.02 10.25
C SER A 79 -3.05 13.49 10.31
N ILE A 80 -3.90 14.32 10.92
CA ILE A 80 -3.73 15.78 10.96
C ILE A 80 -2.39 16.16 11.60
N THR A 81 -1.94 15.39 12.59
CA THR A 81 -0.67 15.61 13.29
C THR A 81 0.57 15.49 12.38
N LEU A 82 0.43 14.89 11.20
CA LEU A 82 1.50 14.68 10.23
C LEU A 82 1.51 15.75 9.13
N LEU A 83 0.51 16.64 9.09
CA LEU A 83 0.41 17.68 8.09
C LEU A 83 1.29 18.87 8.48
N ASP A 84 2.03 19.40 7.51
CA ASP A 84 2.72 20.68 7.66
C ASP A 84 1.74 21.86 7.54
N ARG A 85 2.25 23.09 7.71
CA ARG A 85 1.40 24.29 7.71
C ARG A 85 0.72 24.52 6.36
N GLU A 86 1.44 24.34 5.26
CA GLU A 86 0.92 24.58 3.91
C GLU A 86 -0.14 23.53 3.56
N GLU A 87 0.16 22.26 3.82
CA GLU A 87 -0.77 21.15 3.66
C GLU A 87 -2.03 21.35 4.52
N THR A 88 -1.88 21.81 5.75
CA THR A 88 -3.01 22.07 6.67
C THR A 88 -3.91 23.18 6.13
N LEU A 89 -3.34 24.30 5.67
CA LEU A 89 -4.11 25.41 5.12
C LEU A 89 -4.81 25.03 3.81
N HIS A 90 -4.14 24.27 2.94
CA HIS A 90 -4.73 23.75 1.72
C HIS A 90 -5.93 22.84 2.02
N GLN A 91 -5.79 21.91 2.98
CA GLN A 91 -6.87 21.03 3.42
C GLN A 91 -8.06 21.81 4.00
N ILE A 92 -7.82 22.89 4.76
CA ILE A 92 -8.89 23.75 5.26
C ILE A 92 -9.68 24.36 4.10
N GLY A 93 -8.98 24.89 3.09
CA GLY A 93 -9.62 25.49 1.91
C GLY A 93 -10.48 24.47 1.16
N TYR A 94 -9.85 23.37 0.75
CA TYR A 94 -10.52 22.31 -0.02
C TYR A 94 -11.75 21.74 0.69
N VAL A 95 -11.64 21.38 1.97
CA VAL A 95 -12.76 20.80 2.70
C VAL A 95 -13.85 21.83 2.99
N SER A 96 -13.48 23.09 3.23
CA SER A 96 -14.48 24.15 3.40
C SER A 96 -15.31 24.35 2.12
N GLU A 97 -14.68 24.29 0.95
CA GLU A 97 -15.37 24.34 -0.34
C GLU A 97 -16.29 23.13 -0.57
N LEU A 98 -15.84 21.92 -0.19
CA LEU A 98 -16.68 20.72 -0.24
C LEU A 98 -17.93 20.86 0.63
N ILE A 99 -17.79 21.41 1.84
CA ILE A 99 -18.93 21.66 2.75
C ILE A 99 -19.85 22.73 2.16
N GLN A 100 -19.31 23.83 1.65
CA GLN A 100 -20.10 24.94 1.10
C GLN A 100 -20.86 24.57 -0.17
N SER A 101 -20.27 23.74 -1.02
CA SER A 101 -20.89 23.24 -2.26
C SER A 101 -21.88 22.09 -2.02
N GLY A 102 -21.96 21.56 -0.79
CA GLY A 102 -22.76 20.37 -0.46
C GLY A 102 -22.16 19.06 -0.96
N GLN A 103 -21.02 19.10 -1.67
CA GLN A 103 -20.36 17.91 -2.20
C GLN A 103 -19.83 16.99 -1.10
N SER A 104 -19.63 17.49 0.13
CA SER A 104 -19.20 16.67 1.26
C SER A 104 -20.14 15.51 1.56
N GLU A 105 -21.43 15.59 1.23
CA GLU A 105 -22.40 14.51 1.42
C GLU A 105 -22.13 13.30 0.51
N ASN A 106 -21.42 13.52 -0.60
CA ASN A 106 -21.05 12.47 -1.53
C ASN A 106 -19.84 11.67 -1.05
N TYR A 107 -19.15 12.10 0.01
CA TYR A 107 -17.92 11.48 0.50
C TYR A 107 -18.08 10.86 1.89
N SER A 108 -17.43 9.72 2.11
CA SER A 108 -17.25 9.14 3.44
C SER A 108 -15.89 9.55 4.01
N LEU A 109 -15.88 10.35 5.08
CA LEU A 109 -14.66 10.74 5.79
C LEU A 109 -14.30 9.72 6.87
N SER A 110 -13.02 9.40 7.00
CA SER A 110 -12.47 8.75 8.19
C SER A 110 -11.07 9.29 8.46
N THR A 111 -10.88 9.93 9.61
CA THR A 111 -9.56 10.47 9.99
C THR A 111 -9.41 10.59 11.49
N SER A 112 -8.17 10.78 11.95
CA SER A 112 -7.85 10.88 13.36
C SER A 112 -7.02 12.11 13.74
N TYR A 113 -7.25 12.61 14.95
CA TYR A 113 -6.43 13.64 15.59
C TYR A 113 -6.28 13.32 17.08
N ASN A 114 -5.03 13.22 17.57
CA ASN A 114 -4.69 12.92 18.97
C ASN A 114 -5.44 11.69 19.53
N GLY A 115 -5.53 10.61 18.73
CA GLY A 115 -6.20 9.37 19.13
C GLY A 115 -7.72 9.39 19.06
N ARG A 116 -8.34 10.49 18.62
CA ARG A 116 -9.78 10.59 18.36
C ARG A 116 -10.04 10.42 16.87
N ILE A 117 -11.09 9.68 16.52
CA ILE A 117 -11.51 9.46 15.13
C ILE A 117 -12.76 10.29 14.86
N THR A 118 -12.88 10.83 13.65
CA THR A 118 -14.10 11.50 13.18
C THR A 118 -14.46 11.11 11.75
N THR A 119 -15.75 11.12 11.49
CA THR A 119 -16.36 11.00 10.15
C THR A 119 -17.07 12.29 9.73
N ASP A 120 -17.00 13.34 10.56
CA ASP A 120 -17.66 14.62 10.33
C ASP A 120 -16.68 15.64 9.74
N PHE A 121 -17.01 16.16 8.55
CA PHE A 121 -16.17 17.13 7.84
C PHE A 121 -16.00 18.47 8.57
N ARG A 122 -17.01 18.95 9.32
CA ARG A 122 -16.89 20.17 10.13
C ARG A 122 -15.98 19.95 11.31
N GLN A 123 -16.08 18.77 11.95
CA GLN A 123 -15.18 18.37 13.02
C GLN A 123 -13.73 18.25 12.53
N TYR A 124 -13.54 17.75 11.31
CA TYR A 124 -12.24 17.68 10.65
C TYR A 124 -11.65 19.07 10.38
N VAL A 125 -12.42 20.00 9.80
CA VAL A 125 -11.98 21.39 9.57
C VAL A 125 -11.62 22.06 10.89
N TYR A 126 -12.41 21.86 11.94
CA TYR A 126 -12.09 22.38 13.26
C TYR A 126 -10.73 21.87 13.76
N TRP A 127 -10.43 20.58 13.61
CA TRP A 127 -9.13 20.02 14.01
C TRP A 127 -7.96 20.57 13.17
N LEU A 128 -8.15 20.74 11.86
CA LEU A 128 -7.14 21.39 11.00
C LEU A 128 -6.85 22.83 11.45
N GLN A 129 -7.88 23.59 11.81
CA GLN A 129 -7.71 24.96 12.31
C GLN A 129 -6.96 25.00 13.65
N GLN A 130 -7.22 24.05 14.56
CA GLN A 130 -6.47 23.93 15.82
C GLN A 130 -5.00 23.57 15.55
N HIS A 131 -4.76 22.64 14.65
CA HIS A 131 -3.41 22.22 14.25
C HIS A 131 -2.63 23.39 13.63
N ALA A 132 -3.24 24.13 12.70
CA ALA A 132 -2.63 25.32 12.10
C ALA A 132 -2.19 26.35 13.16
N LYS A 133 -3.05 26.63 14.16
CA LYS A 133 -2.71 27.52 15.27
C LYS A 133 -1.56 26.99 16.13
N SER A 134 -1.48 25.69 16.34
CA SER A 134 -0.39 25.08 17.11
C SER A 134 0.96 25.17 16.41
N LEU A 135 0.94 25.12 15.07
CA LEU A 135 2.12 25.33 14.24
C LEU A 135 2.58 26.79 14.30
N GLU A 136 1.65 27.75 14.27
CA GLU A 136 1.98 29.19 14.42
C GLU A 136 2.58 29.53 15.80
N GLY A 137 2.17 28.81 16.86
CA GLY A 137 2.71 29.00 18.20
C GLY A 137 4.11 28.41 18.42
N SER A 138 4.62 27.60 17.48
CA SER A 138 5.92 26.95 17.57
C SER A 138 7.04 27.75 16.87
N ASP A 139 6.69 28.81 16.14
CA ASP A 139 7.60 29.70 15.40
C ASP A 139 7.98 30.98 16.17
N ALA A 140 7.68 31.06 17.47
CA ALA A 140 8.17 32.16 18.32
C ALA A 140 9.41 31.74 19.11
N PRO A 141 10.65 31.96 18.63
CA PRO A 141 11.77 32.11 19.53
C PRO A 141 11.50 33.36 20.38
N SER A 142 11.12 33.14 21.63
CA SER A 142 11.14 34.17 22.66
C SER A 142 12.58 34.61 22.88
N THR A 143 13.05 35.54 22.04
CA THR A 143 14.31 36.26 22.22
C THR A 143 13.97 37.72 22.45
N LEU A 144 13.25 38.00 23.54
CA LEU A 144 13.12 39.36 24.04
C LEU A 144 13.89 39.48 25.35
N ALA A 145 15.11 39.98 25.20
CA ALA A 145 15.85 40.85 26.12
C ALA A 145 15.73 40.58 27.62
N GLN A 146 16.83 40.13 28.22
CA GLN A 146 17.29 40.71 29.47
C GLN A 146 18.69 41.29 29.24
N VAL A 147 18.72 42.61 29.18
CA VAL A 147 19.92 43.46 29.34
C VAL A 147 20.10 43.71 30.83
#